data_AF-A0A165BEY9-F1
#
_entry.id   AF-A0A165BEY9-F1
#
_cell.length_a   1.000
_cell.length_b   1.000
_cell.length_c   1.000
_cell.angle_alpha   90.00
_cell.angle_beta   90.00
_cell.angle_gamma   90.00
#
_symmetry.space_group_name_H-M   'P 1'
#
loop_
_entity.id
_entity.type
_entity.pdbx_description
1 polymer ?
#
loop_
_entity_poly.entity_id
_entity_poly.type
_entity_poly.pdbx_seq_one_letter_code
_entity_poly.pdbx_strand_id
1 'polypeptide(L)'
;MSLNWAMVDVPDRDRFYALSRGGSSNPVKFWFVGVVNKLWLFDSNGEPAKSISVNLGLLDNRDVALANNILRQHSKPHGAAEDYPDMRFSRWMTVRQQGESKPAPELFTDVYDARDGLRLPRLRMRQLPANQLTRGNLVLIDASVQRWHPRKEEGKTVWSEYKAYFALNYIALLNDSPPPNMPGQSLPQGDIEIEL
;
A
#
# COMPACT_ATOMS: atom_id res chain seq x y z
N MET A 1 15.52 21.86 -9.52
CA MET A 1 14.25 21.58 -10.21
C MET A 1 13.19 21.42 -9.13
N SER A 2 12.25 22.35 -8.97
CA SER A 2 11.19 22.21 -7.97
C SER A 2 10.17 21.18 -8.47
N LEU A 3 9.89 20.15 -7.67
CA LEU A 3 8.78 19.25 -7.96
C LEU A 3 7.47 19.99 -7.69
N ASN A 4 6.79 20.40 -8.76
CA ASN A 4 5.45 20.99 -8.65
C ASN A 4 4.43 19.85 -8.58
N TRP A 5 3.89 19.59 -7.39
CA TRP A 5 2.77 18.67 -7.18
C TRP A 5 1.48 19.47 -7.19
N ALA A 6 0.44 18.91 -7.83
CA ALA A 6 -0.90 19.45 -7.77
C ALA A 6 -1.76 18.54 -6.89
N MET A 7 -2.57 19.15 -6.02
CA MET A 7 -3.65 18.40 -5.38
C MET A 7 -4.72 18.10 -6.41
N VAL A 8 -5.21 16.86 -6.38
CA VAL A 8 -6.37 16.45 -7.15
C VAL A 8 -7.55 16.38 -6.17
N ASP A 9 -8.59 17.16 -6.44
CA ASP A 9 -9.84 17.15 -5.68
C ASP A 9 -10.98 16.76 -6.62
N VAL A 10 -11.65 15.64 -6.31
CA VAL A 10 -12.76 15.12 -7.11
C VAL A 10 -13.90 14.77 -6.16
N PRO A 11 -14.72 15.77 -5.78
CA PRO A 11 -15.69 15.63 -4.67
C PRO A 11 -16.75 14.55 -4.93
N ASP A 12 -17.04 14.24 -6.20
CA ASP A 12 -18.06 13.25 -6.57
C ASP A 12 -17.53 11.82 -6.66
N ARG A 13 -16.27 11.58 -6.26
CA ARG A 13 -15.67 10.23 -6.26
C ARG A 13 -15.33 9.79 -4.86
N ASP A 14 -15.83 8.61 -4.50
CA ASP A 14 -15.51 7.97 -3.22
C ASP A 14 -14.00 7.72 -3.04
N ARG A 15 -13.27 7.52 -4.15
CA ARG A 15 -11.82 7.29 -4.17
C ARG A 15 -11.16 8.04 -5.33
N PHE A 16 -10.05 8.72 -5.03
CA PHE A 16 -9.29 9.49 -6.03
C PHE A 16 -7.83 9.66 -5.60
N TYR A 17 -6.94 9.93 -6.56
CA TYR A 17 -5.55 10.27 -6.27
C TYR A 17 -5.48 11.61 -5.54
N ALA A 18 -4.65 11.72 -4.51
CA ALA A 18 -4.48 12.98 -3.78
C ALA A 18 -3.46 13.91 -4.44
N LEU A 19 -2.49 13.32 -5.14
CA LEU A 19 -1.33 14.02 -5.70
C LEU A 19 -1.13 13.65 -7.16
N SER A 20 -0.99 14.65 -8.02
CA SER A 20 -0.54 14.48 -9.41
C SER A 20 0.68 15.34 -9.71
N ARG A 21 1.40 14.97 -10.77
CA ARG A 21 2.43 15.85 -11.32
C ARG A 21 1.75 17.08 -11.93
N GLY A 22 2.20 18.28 -11.57
CA GLY A 22 1.63 19.55 -12.03
C GLY A 22 1.49 19.60 -13.55
N GLY A 23 0.29 19.97 -14.02
CA GLY A 23 -0.06 19.95 -15.45
C GLY A 23 -0.39 18.57 -16.04
N SER A 24 -0.50 17.52 -15.23
CA SER A 24 -0.94 16.19 -15.69
C SER A 24 -1.96 15.54 -14.76
N SER A 25 -2.69 14.57 -15.29
CA SER A 25 -3.56 13.67 -14.53
C SER A 25 -2.82 12.46 -13.93
N ASN A 26 -1.50 12.35 -14.15
CA ASN A 26 -0.73 11.21 -13.69
C ASN A 26 -0.44 11.34 -12.18
N PRO A 27 -0.74 10.29 -11.39
CA PRO A 27 -0.49 10.33 -9.96
C PRO A 27 1.01 10.38 -9.66
N VAL A 28 1.37 11.08 -8.59
CA VAL A 28 2.73 11.01 -8.04
C VAL A 28 2.95 9.60 -7.50
N LYS A 29 4.09 9.01 -7.89
CA LYS A 29 4.53 7.70 -7.41
C LYS A 29 5.61 7.88 -6.36
N PHE A 30 5.49 7.07 -5.32
CA PHE A 30 6.42 6.98 -4.21
C PHE A 30 7.02 5.58 -4.20
N TRP A 31 8.32 5.50 -4.00
CA TRP A 31 9.02 4.23 -3.81
C TRP A 31 9.46 4.11 -2.37
N PHE A 32 9.11 2.99 -1.77
CA PHE A 32 9.46 2.66 -0.40
C PHE A 32 10.29 1.39 -0.40
N VAL A 33 11.41 1.41 0.32
CA VAL A 33 12.23 0.22 0.52
C VAL A 33 12.15 -0.15 1.99
N GLY A 34 11.83 -1.42 2.26
CA GLY A 34 11.66 -1.88 3.63
C GLY A 34 11.47 -3.38 3.73
N VAL A 35 11.46 -3.85 4.98
CA VAL A 35 11.27 -5.25 5.34
C VAL A 35 9.78 -5.51 5.56
N VAL A 36 9.25 -6.58 4.98
CA VAL A 36 7.84 -6.95 5.16
C VAL A 36 7.59 -7.38 6.61
N ASN A 37 6.75 -6.63 7.31
CA ASN A 37 6.34 -6.91 8.70
C ASN A 37 5.03 -7.71 8.76
N LYS A 38 4.04 -7.31 7.95
CA LYS A 38 2.73 -7.96 7.85
C LYS A 38 2.30 -8.05 6.39
N LEU A 39 1.63 -9.15 6.04
CA LEU A 39 1.20 -9.42 4.69
C LEU A 39 -0.22 -10.00 4.68
N TRP A 40 -1.11 -9.35 3.94
CA TRP A 40 -2.50 -9.77 3.73
C TRP A 40 -2.79 -9.71 2.24
N LEU A 41 -2.48 -10.79 1.50
CA LEU A 41 -2.72 -10.86 0.05
C LEU A 41 -3.89 -11.78 -0.33
N PHE A 42 -4.29 -12.64 0.59
CA PHE A 42 -5.35 -13.64 0.43
C PHE A 42 -6.32 -13.52 1.62
N ASP A 43 -7.54 -14.03 1.45
CA ASP A 43 -8.48 -14.16 2.56
C ASP A 43 -8.15 -15.37 3.46
N SER A 44 -8.97 -15.62 4.47
CA SER A 44 -8.78 -16.74 5.41
C SER A 44 -8.84 -18.12 4.76
N ASN A 45 -9.43 -18.24 3.57
CA ASN A 45 -9.53 -19.48 2.81
C ASN A 45 -8.41 -19.64 1.78
N GLY A 46 -7.50 -18.67 1.67
CA GLY A 46 -6.48 -18.63 0.63
C GLY A 46 -6.98 -18.10 -0.73
N GLU A 47 -8.19 -17.57 -0.78
CA GLU A 47 -8.81 -17.04 -1.99
C GLU A 47 -8.49 -15.54 -2.19
N PRO A 48 -8.73 -14.97 -3.38
CA PRO A 48 -8.55 -13.54 -3.61
C PRO A 48 -9.34 -12.66 -2.63
N ALA A 49 -8.63 -11.81 -1.88
CA ALA A 49 -9.24 -10.91 -0.91
C ALA A 49 -9.80 -9.63 -1.58
N LYS A 50 -10.90 -9.08 -1.04
CA LYS A 50 -11.47 -7.78 -1.49
C LYS A 50 -10.48 -6.62 -1.38
N SER A 51 -9.59 -6.70 -0.40
CA SER A 51 -8.49 -5.77 -0.16
C SER A 51 -7.25 -6.56 0.17
N ILE A 52 -6.12 -6.05 -0.30
CA ILE A 52 -4.83 -6.52 0.15
C ILE A 52 -4.09 -5.43 0.89
N SER A 53 -3.18 -5.81 1.77
CA SER A 53 -2.23 -4.89 2.37
C SER A 53 -0.89 -5.51 2.70
N VAL A 54 0.14 -4.68 2.61
CA VAL A 54 1.50 -4.98 3.03
C VAL A 54 1.94 -3.90 3.99
N ASN A 55 2.49 -4.30 5.13
CA ASN A 55 3.12 -3.37 6.06
C ASN A 55 4.62 -3.54 5.98
N LEU A 56 5.35 -2.44 5.77
CA LEU A 56 6.80 -2.42 5.77
C LEU A 56 7.36 -1.73 7.02
N GLY A 57 8.38 -2.34 7.62
CA GLY A 57 9.36 -1.60 8.39
C GLY A 57 10.32 -0.93 7.41
N LEU A 58 10.20 0.38 7.22
CA LEU A 58 11.10 1.11 6.33
C LEU A 58 12.53 1.10 6.91
N LEU A 59 13.53 1.18 6.04
CA LEU A 59 14.93 1.09 6.45
C LEU A 59 15.40 2.30 7.29
N ASP A 60 14.71 3.44 7.18
CA ASP A 60 15.02 4.67 7.90
C ASP A 60 13.76 5.24 8.57
N ASN A 61 13.86 5.57 9.86
CA ASN A 61 12.75 6.19 10.61
C ASN A 61 12.35 7.57 10.05
N ARG A 62 13.26 8.26 9.37
CA ARG A 62 12.96 9.54 8.69
C ARG A 62 11.99 9.34 7.53
N ASP A 63 12.08 8.21 6.83
CA ASP A 63 11.15 7.87 5.75
C ASP A 63 9.76 7.55 6.32
N VAL A 64 9.69 6.90 7.48
CA VAL A 64 8.43 6.66 8.21
C VAL A 64 7.79 8.00 8.59
N ALA A 65 8.55 8.91 9.19
CA ALA A 65 8.07 10.24 9.56
C ALA A 65 7.60 11.04 8.34
N LEU A 66 8.35 11.01 7.24
CA LEU A 66 7.96 11.66 5.98
C LEU A 66 6.66 11.06 5.42
N ALA A 67 6.55 9.74 5.39
CA ALA A 67 5.39 9.04 4.86
C ALA A 67 4.13 9.37 5.68
N ASN A 68 4.21 9.34 7.01
CA ASN A 68 3.12 9.74 7.91
C ASN A 68 2.76 11.22 7.71
N ASN A 69 3.73 12.11 7.55
CA ASN A 69 3.48 13.53 7.28
C ASN A 69 2.72 13.74 5.96
N ILE A 70 3.07 13.01 4.89
CA ILE A 70 2.34 13.05 3.62
C ILE A 70 0.88 12.64 3.83
N LEU A 71 0.62 11.52 4.53
CA LEU A 71 -0.74 11.08 4.80
C LEU A 71 -1.54 12.07 5.65
N ARG A 72 -0.91 12.69 6.66
CA ARG A 72 -1.53 13.72 7.50
C ARG A 72 -1.92 14.97 6.72
N GLN A 73 -1.02 15.47 5.88
CA GLN A 73 -1.26 16.64 5.03
C GLN A 73 -2.38 16.39 4.01
N HIS A 74 -2.58 15.13 3.61
CA HIS A 74 -3.61 14.76 2.65
C HIS A 74 -4.86 14.14 3.26
N SER A 75 -5.04 14.20 4.59
CA SER A 75 -6.24 13.75 5.29
C SER A 75 -7.02 14.91 5.91
N LYS A 76 -8.34 14.74 6.07
CA LYS A 76 -9.23 15.68 6.73
C LYS A 76 -10.14 14.95 7.73
N PRO A 77 -10.19 15.37 9.02
CA PRO A 77 -9.44 16.48 9.60
C PRO A 77 -7.92 16.23 9.62
N HIS A 78 -7.13 17.32 9.55
CA HIS A 78 -5.68 17.24 9.59
C HIS A 78 -5.23 16.59 10.89
N GLY A 79 -4.27 15.66 10.82
CA GLY A 79 -3.76 14.94 12.00
C GLY A 79 -4.55 13.70 12.41
N ALA A 80 -5.61 13.31 11.67
CA ALA A 80 -6.35 12.07 11.94
C ALA A 80 -5.57 10.77 11.62
N ALA A 81 -4.35 10.86 11.10
CA ALA A 81 -3.50 9.70 10.85
C ALA A 81 -2.64 9.42 12.09
N GLU A 82 -2.86 8.24 12.68
CA GLU A 82 -2.03 7.67 13.74
C GLU A 82 -0.59 7.50 13.23
N ASP A 83 0.40 7.74 14.10
CA ASP A 83 1.79 7.43 13.79
C ASP A 83 1.98 5.92 13.89
N TYR A 84 1.98 5.25 12.74
CA TYR A 84 2.28 3.82 12.69
C TYR A 84 3.80 3.60 12.62
N PRO A 85 4.35 2.66 13.42
CA PRO A 85 5.77 2.30 13.35
C PRO A 85 6.10 1.56 12.04
N ASP A 86 5.10 0.96 11.39
CA ASP A 86 5.18 0.32 10.09
C ASP A 86 4.29 1.04 9.07
N MET A 87 4.78 1.17 7.84
CA MET A 87 4.03 1.82 6.77
C MET A 87 3.13 0.83 6.06
N ARG A 88 1.82 1.09 6.10
CA ARG A 88 0.80 0.28 5.41
C ARG A 88 0.58 0.74 3.98
N PHE A 89 0.66 -0.21 3.07
CA PHE A 89 0.32 -0.08 1.65
C PHE A 89 -0.86 -0.99 1.35
N SER A 90 -1.88 -0.51 0.66
CA SER A 90 -3.08 -1.32 0.38
C SER A 90 -3.63 -1.12 -1.00
N ARG A 91 -4.34 -2.13 -1.51
CA ARG A 91 -5.06 -2.05 -2.79
C ARG A 91 -6.39 -2.76 -2.67
N TRP A 92 -7.44 -2.09 -3.12
CA TRP A 92 -8.73 -2.73 -3.33
C TRP A 92 -8.66 -3.57 -4.59
N MET A 93 -9.04 -4.85 -4.47
CA MET A 93 -8.99 -5.83 -5.55
C MET A 93 -10.35 -6.16 -6.13
N THR A 94 -11.41 -5.52 -5.60
CA THR A 94 -12.77 -5.69 -6.08
C THR A 94 -12.95 -5.05 -7.47
N VAL A 95 -13.23 -5.87 -8.47
CA VAL A 95 -13.53 -5.45 -9.85
C VAL A 95 -14.97 -5.81 -10.18
N ARG A 96 -15.61 -5.02 -11.05
CA ARG A 96 -16.92 -5.35 -11.61
C ARG A 96 -16.74 -5.64 -13.08
N GLN A 97 -16.92 -6.89 -13.48
CA GLN A 97 -16.86 -7.26 -14.89
C GLN A 97 -18.15 -6.85 -15.60
N GLN A 98 -18.04 -6.57 -16.90
CA GLN A 98 -19.18 -6.18 -17.71
C GLN A 98 -20.20 -7.33 -17.78
N GLY A 99 -21.45 -7.05 -17.44
CA GLY A 99 -22.52 -8.07 -17.38
C GLY A 99 -22.71 -8.70 -16.00
N GLU A 100 -21.79 -8.49 -15.05
CA GLU A 100 -21.94 -9.01 -13.70
C GLU A 100 -22.69 -8.04 -12.77
N SER A 101 -23.64 -8.58 -12.02
CA SER A 101 -24.42 -7.84 -11.03
C SER A 101 -23.66 -7.62 -9.73
N LYS A 102 -22.71 -8.51 -9.40
CA LYS A 102 -21.94 -8.46 -8.15
C LYS A 102 -20.46 -8.24 -8.46
N PRO A 103 -19.77 -7.37 -7.69
CA PRO A 103 -18.33 -7.25 -7.78
C PRO A 103 -17.63 -8.52 -7.28
N ALA A 104 -16.55 -8.93 -7.94
CA ALA A 104 -15.71 -10.06 -7.56
C ALA A 104 -14.28 -9.59 -7.23
N PRO A 105 -13.61 -10.17 -6.21
CA PRO A 105 -12.20 -9.91 -5.96
C PRO A 105 -11.31 -10.56 -7.02
N GLU A 106 -10.28 -9.85 -7.48
CA GLU A 106 -9.23 -10.40 -8.34
C GLU A 106 -7.95 -10.71 -7.56
N LEU A 107 -7.17 -11.67 -8.05
CA LEU A 107 -5.87 -11.99 -7.46
C LEU A 107 -4.87 -10.86 -7.70
N PHE A 108 -4.10 -10.52 -6.66
CA PHE A 108 -3.01 -9.57 -6.82
C PHE A 108 -1.81 -10.25 -7.50
N THR A 109 -1.47 -9.79 -8.71
CA THR A 109 -0.41 -10.38 -9.52
C THR A 109 0.80 -9.46 -9.69
N ASP A 110 0.72 -8.19 -9.30
CA ASP A 110 1.78 -7.18 -9.49
C ASP A 110 2.95 -7.35 -8.48
N VAL A 111 3.53 -8.55 -8.45
CA VAL A 111 4.75 -8.89 -7.71
C VAL A 111 5.85 -9.26 -8.70
N TYR A 112 7.03 -8.67 -8.55
CA TYR A 112 8.13 -8.80 -9.51
C TYR A 112 9.43 -9.16 -8.80
N ASP A 113 10.28 -9.91 -9.49
CA ASP A 113 11.61 -10.30 -9.03
C ASP A 113 12.64 -9.23 -9.41
N ALA A 114 13.21 -8.58 -8.40
CA ALA A 114 14.23 -7.55 -8.55
C ALA A 114 15.52 -7.91 -7.80
N ARG A 115 15.72 -9.20 -7.44
CA ARG A 115 16.93 -9.68 -6.74
C ARG A 115 18.20 -9.46 -7.56
N ASP A 116 18.10 -9.55 -8.89
CA ASP A 116 19.20 -9.24 -9.83
C ASP A 116 19.25 -7.75 -10.24
N GLY A 117 18.48 -6.89 -9.56
CA GLY A 117 18.39 -5.45 -9.81
C GLY A 117 17.04 -5.00 -10.35
N LEU A 118 16.67 -3.77 -10.00
CA LEU A 118 15.41 -3.15 -10.44
C LEU A 118 15.47 -2.79 -11.94
N ARG A 119 14.55 -3.34 -12.73
CA ARG A 119 14.43 -3.03 -14.17
C ARG A 119 13.12 -2.31 -14.47
N LEU A 120 13.22 -1.12 -15.06
CA LEU A 120 12.06 -0.32 -15.47
C LEU A 120 11.92 -0.30 -17.00
N PRO A 121 10.69 -0.38 -17.54
CA PRO A 121 9.42 -0.58 -16.84
C PRO A 121 9.32 -1.96 -16.17
N ARG A 122 8.50 -2.08 -15.12
CA ARG A 122 8.41 -3.28 -14.26
C ARG A 122 8.17 -4.60 -15.01
N LEU A 123 7.52 -4.54 -16.17
CA LEU A 123 7.30 -5.69 -17.07
C LEU A 123 8.61 -6.30 -17.61
N ARG A 124 9.77 -5.65 -17.42
CA ARG A 124 11.10 -6.20 -17.72
C ARG A 124 11.66 -7.09 -16.61
N MET A 125 10.96 -7.21 -15.49
CA MET A 125 11.28 -8.10 -14.39
C MET A 125 10.38 -9.34 -14.46
N ARG A 126 10.89 -10.49 -13.99
CA ARG A 126 10.09 -11.71 -13.89
C ARG A 126 8.95 -11.49 -12.89
N GLN A 127 7.72 -11.78 -13.28
CA GLN A 127 6.60 -11.76 -12.36
C GLN A 127 6.66 -12.97 -11.42
N LEU A 128 6.43 -12.75 -10.13
CA LEU A 128 6.37 -13.80 -9.13
C LEU A 128 4.93 -14.00 -8.65
N PRO A 129 4.54 -15.21 -8.25
CA PRO A 129 3.28 -15.40 -7.58
C PRO A 129 3.30 -14.72 -6.20
N ALA A 130 2.18 -14.15 -5.80
CA ALA A 130 2.05 -13.40 -4.54
C ALA A 130 2.41 -14.20 -3.29
N ASN A 131 2.22 -15.53 -3.33
CA ASN A 131 2.56 -16.45 -2.23
C ASN A 131 4.07 -16.66 -2.02
N GLN A 132 4.93 -16.13 -2.91
CA GLN A 132 6.38 -16.11 -2.68
C GLN A 132 6.83 -14.97 -1.79
N LEU A 133 5.95 -14.00 -1.50
CA LEU A 133 6.26 -12.95 -0.51
C LEU A 133 5.99 -13.49 0.89
N THR A 134 6.96 -13.32 1.77
CA THR A 134 6.87 -13.70 3.18
C THR A 134 7.30 -12.55 4.09
N ARG A 135 6.91 -12.62 5.37
CA ARG A 135 7.47 -11.75 6.41
C ARG A 135 9.00 -11.86 6.41
N GLY A 136 9.68 -10.74 6.59
CA GLY A 136 11.14 -10.66 6.59
C GLY A 136 11.78 -10.42 5.22
N ASN A 137 11.06 -10.55 4.11
CA ASN A 137 11.60 -10.18 2.80
C ASN A 137 11.90 -8.68 2.72
N LEU A 138 12.99 -8.33 2.06
CA LEU A 138 13.30 -6.95 1.66
C LEU A 138 12.64 -6.67 0.32
N VAL A 139 11.81 -5.64 0.26
CA VAL A 139 11.06 -5.28 -0.96
C VAL A 139 11.15 -3.79 -1.26
N LEU A 140 10.94 -3.46 -2.52
CA LEU A 140 10.57 -2.13 -2.98
C LEU A 140 9.07 -2.12 -3.29
N ILE A 141 8.34 -1.16 -2.74
CA ILE A 141 6.93 -0.91 -3.06
C ILE A 141 6.82 0.38 -3.87
N ASP A 142 6.13 0.29 -5.01
CA ASP A 142 5.63 1.46 -5.73
C ASP A 142 4.20 1.72 -5.28
N ALA A 143 3.93 2.94 -4.83
CA ALA A 143 2.63 3.35 -4.35
C ALA A 143 2.27 4.76 -4.82
N SER A 144 0.99 5.07 -4.79
CA SER A 144 0.45 6.42 -5.00
C SER A 144 -0.37 6.85 -3.79
N VAL A 145 -0.49 8.14 -3.53
CA VAL A 145 -1.38 8.60 -2.45
C VAL A 145 -2.79 8.71 -2.98
N GLN A 146 -3.72 7.99 -2.36
CA GLN A 146 -5.15 8.09 -2.65
C GLN A 146 -5.92 8.55 -1.41
N ARG A 147 -7.06 9.18 -1.64
CA ARG A 147 -8.05 9.54 -0.62
C ARG A 147 -9.26 8.64 -0.72
N TRP A 148 -9.93 8.44 0.41
CA TRP A 148 -11.25 7.86 0.48
C TRP A 148 -12.10 8.56 1.54
N HIS A 149 -13.41 8.57 1.34
CA HIS A 149 -14.34 9.15 2.30
C HIS A 149 -14.75 8.11 3.37
N PRO A 150 -14.52 8.39 4.66
CA PRO A 150 -14.88 7.46 5.71
C PRO A 150 -16.39 7.27 5.80
N ARG A 151 -16.80 6.04 6.14
CA ARG A 151 -18.19 5.71 6.51
C ARG A 151 -18.31 5.73 8.02
N LYS A 152 -19.36 6.36 8.55
CA LYS A 152 -19.72 6.28 9.99
C LYS A 152 -20.50 5.00 10.28
N GLU A 153 -20.78 4.74 11.57
CA GLU A 153 -21.45 3.51 12.06
C GLU A 153 -22.77 3.20 11.35
N GLU A 154 -23.48 4.20 10.84
CA GLU A 154 -24.71 4.04 10.05
C GLU A 154 -24.47 3.73 8.55
N GLY A 155 -23.22 3.46 8.14
CA GLY A 155 -22.84 3.22 6.75
C GLY A 155 -22.84 4.46 5.84
N LYS A 156 -23.25 5.62 6.36
CA LYS A 156 -23.26 6.89 5.61
C LYS A 156 -21.84 7.42 5.41
N THR A 157 -21.52 7.73 4.14
CA THR A 157 -20.27 8.39 3.75
C THR A 157 -20.24 9.83 4.25
N VAL A 158 -19.13 10.23 4.86
CA VAL A 158 -18.91 11.61 5.32
C VAL A 158 -18.08 12.36 4.28
N TRP A 159 -18.76 13.02 3.34
CA TRP A 159 -18.12 13.72 2.23
C TRP A 159 -17.23 14.90 2.65
N SER A 160 -17.44 15.45 3.86
CA SER A 160 -16.63 16.53 4.42
C SER A 160 -15.28 16.08 4.98
N GLU A 161 -15.08 14.76 5.15
CA GLU A 161 -13.89 14.12 5.70
C GLU A 161 -13.27 13.21 4.63
N TYR A 162 -11.96 13.05 4.67
CA TYR A 162 -11.27 12.06 3.82
C TYR A 162 -10.02 11.57 4.51
N LYS A 163 -9.69 10.30 4.32
CA LYS A 163 -8.45 9.70 4.81
C LYS A 163 -7.54 9.40 3.63
N ALA A 164 -6.28 9.81 3.73
CA ALA A 164 -5.26 9.43 2.75
C ALA A 164 -4.63 8.08 3.13
N TYR A 165 -4.20 7.34 2.11
CA TYR A 165 -3.44 6.11 2.27
C TYR A 165 -2.50 5.92 1.07
N PHE A 166 -1.48 5.07 1.25
CA PHE A 166 -0.64 4.63 0.14
C PHE A 166 -1.31 3.48 -0.60
N ALA A 167 -1.86 3.79 -1.77
CA ALA A 167 -2.39 2.82 -2.71
C ALA A 167 -1.25 2.07 -3.39
N LEU A 168 -1.16 0.77 -3.10
CA LEU A 168 -0.15 -0.14 -3.63
C LEU A 168 -0.34 -0.31 -5.14
N ASN A 169 0.73 -0.06 -5.91
CA ASN A 169 0.75 -0.28 -7.35
C ASN A 169 1.42 -1.63 -7.68
N TYR A 170 2.66 -1.85 -7.24
CA TYR A 170 3.37 -3.13 -7.37
C TYR A 170 4.41 -3.33 -6.27
N ILE A 171 4.84 -4.58 -6.10
CA ILE A 171 5.91 -5.01 -5.18
C ILE A 171 7.06 -5.59 -5.99
N ALA A 172 8.29 -5.20 -5.68
CA ALA A 172 9.50 -5.78 -6.23
C ALA A 172 10.33 -6.43 -5.11
N LEU A 173 10.51 -7.75 -5.18
CA LEU A 173 11.32 -8.50 -4.22
C LEU A 173 12.80 -8.21 -4.47
N LEU A 174 13.48 -7.63 -3.47
CA LEU A 174 14.90 -7.28 -3.54
C LEU A 174 15.79 -8.34 -2.89
N ASN A 175 15.31 -8.94 -1.78
CA ASN A 175 16.01 -10.00 -1.08
C ASN A 175 15.01 -10.88 -0.32
N ASP A 176 15.15 -12.19 -0.46
CA ASP A 176 14.37 -13.24 0.21
C ASP A 176 15.15 -13.96 1.31
N SER A 177 16.41 -13.58 1.53
CA SER A 177 17.19 -14.08 2.66
C SER A 177 16.46 -13.78 3.98
N PRO A 178 16.53 -14.69 4.96
CA PRO A 178 16.01 -14.40 6.29
C PRO A 178 16.60 -13.08 6.79
N PRO A 179 15.82 -12.25 7.50
CA PRO A 179 16.32 -10.98 7.98
C PRO A 179 17.62 -11.23 8.75
N PRO A 180 18.71 -10.47 8.50
CA PRO A 180 19.89 -10.58 9.33
C PRO A 180 19.44 -10.40 10.76
N ASN A 181 19.89 -11.26 11.68
CA ASN A 181 19.66 -11.09 13.12
C ASN A 181 20.14 -9.68 13.50
N MET A 182 19.25 -8.69 13.48
CA MET A 182 19.59 -7.33 13.87
C MET A 182 19.60 -7.32 15.39
N PRO A 183 20.78 -7.20 16.04
CA PRO A 183 20.83 -7.09 17.49
C PRO A 183 20.09 -5.81 17.89
N GLY A 184 18.95 -5.95 18.56
CA GLY A 184 18.17 -4.83 19.09
C GLY A 184 16.77 -4.63 18.52
N GLN A 185 16.35 -5.37 17.48
CA GLN A 185 14.92 -5.48 17.15
C GLN A 185 14.37 -6.74 17.82
N SER A 186 13.85 -6.60 19.04
CA SER A 186 12.84 -7.54 19.53
C SER A 186 11.63 -7.39 18.61
N LEU A 187 11.55 -8.24 17.58
CA LEU A 187 10.32 -8.42 16.84
C LEU A 187 9.24 -8.70 17.88
N PRO A 188 8.13 -7.94 17.93
CA PRO A 188 7.03 -8.28 18.84
C PRO A 188 6.63 -9.73 18.56
N GLN A 189 6.83 -10.53 19.59
CA GLN A 189 6.59 -11.96 19.67
C GLN A 189 5.12 -12.11 20.07
N GLY A 190 4.30 -12.78 19.24
CA GLY A 190 2.84 -12.87 19.41
C GLY A 190 2.14 -11.56 19.01
N ASP A 191 1.01 -11.56 18.29
CA ASP A 191 -0.28 -12.21 18.54
C ASP A 191 -1.06 -12.18 17.19
N ILE A 192 -1.83 -13.14 16.69
CA ILE A 192 -2.54 -14.34 17.16
C ILE A 192 -2.64 -15.28 15.94
N GLU A 193 -2.33 -16.57 16.12
CA GLU A 193 -2.88 -17.63 15.28
C GLU A 193 -4.39 -17.64 15.49
N ILE A 194 -5.18 -17.32 14.47
CA ILE A 194 -6.60 -17.63 14.50
C ILE A 194 -6.69 -19.12 14.18
N GLU A 195 -6.80 -19.96 15.21
CA GLU A 195 -7.40 -21.28 15.05
C GLU A 195 -8.87 -21.07 14.65
N LEU A 196 -9.18 -21.56 13.44
CA LEU A 196 -10.47 -21.91 12.81
C LEU A 196 -11.76 -21.27 13.37
#